data_AF-A0A9E5NQA8-F1
#
_entry.id   AF-A0A9E5NQA8-F1
#
_cell.length_a   1.000
_cell.length_b   1.000
_cell.length_c   1.000
_cell.angle_alpha   90.00
_cell.angle_beta   90.00
_cell.angle_gamma   90.00
#
_symmetry.space_group_name_H-M   'P 1'
#
loop_
_entity.id
_entity.type
_entity.pdbx_description
1 polymer ?
#
loop_
_entity_poly.entity_id
_entity_poly.type
_entity_poly.pdbx_seq_one_letter_code
_entity_poly.pdbx_strand_id
1 'polypeptide(L)' 'GKAEDVCLLFYTSGTTGRPKGALLTHYNMLKMGQNLMAVDPSFPADDFVSYLPFAW' A
#
# COMPACT_ATOMS: atom_id res chain seq x y z
N GLY A 1 -7.03 -15.92 5.06
CA GLY A 1 -6.90 -14.75 5.92
C GLY A 1 -8.23 -14.04 5.99
N LYS A 2 -8.49 -13.33 7.09
CA LYS A 2 -9.58 -12.38 7.29
C LYS A 2 -9.13 -10.98 6.87
N ALA A 3 -10.07 -10.06 6.73
CA ALA A 3 -9.77 -8.70 6.27
C ALA A 3 -8.86 -7.94 7.26
N GLU A 4 -8.97 -8.24 8.54
CA GLU A 4 -8.23 -7.62 9.64
C GLU A 4 -6.85 -8.25 9.86
N ASP A 5 -6.55 -9.38 9.19
CA ASP A 5 -5.25 -10.01 9.30
C ASP A 5 -4.19 -9.11 8.64
N VAL A 6 -3.03 -8.99 9.29
CA VAL A 6 -1.87 -8.27 8.75
C VAL A 6 -1.36 -9.00 7.50
N CYS A 7 -1.15 -8.24 6.42
CA CYS A 7 -0.63 -8.75 5.16
C CYS A 7 0.70 -8.13 4.73
N LEU A 8 1.05 -6.94 5.23
CA LEU A 8 2.30 -6.25 4.91
C LEU A 8 2.92 -5.60 6.15
N LEU A 9 4.25 -5.56 6.20
CA LEU A 9 5.05 -4.80 7.15
C LEU A 9 6.04 -3.93 6.38
N PHE A 10 5.89 -2.62 6.50
CA PHE A 10 6.82 -1.64 5.94
C PHE A 10 7.61 -0.94 7.02
N TYR A 11 8.89 -0.70 6.79
CA TYR A 11 9.71 0.12 7.67
C TYR A 11 9.84 1.53 7.14
N THR A 12 9.75 2.49 8.05
CA THR A 12 10.07 3.89 7.79
C THR A 12 11.33 4.27 8.54
N SER A 13 12.15 5.18 7.98
CA SER A 13 13.43 5.58 8.57
C SER A 13 13.30 6.09 10.00
N GLY A 14 12.19 6.77 10.32
CA GLY A 14 11.90 7.29 11.65
C GLY A 14 12.84 8.44 12.04
N THR A 15 12.30 9.64 12.28
CA THR A 15 13.11 10.82 12.66
C THR A 15 13.78 10.69 14.03
N THR A 16 13.41 9.69 14.83
CA THR A 16 13.92 9.43 16.18
C THR A 16 15.10 8.43 16.21
N GLY A 17 15.71 8.14 15.06
CA GLY A 17 16.88 7.26 14.92
C GLY A 17 16.59 5.76 15.01
N ARG A 18 15.35 5.35 15.28
CA ARG A 18 14.89 3.96 15.24
C ARG A 18 13.81 3.81 14.18
N PRO A 19 13.99 2.93 13.18
CA PRO A 19 12.95 2.65 12.19
C PRO A 19 11.64 2.21 12.84
N LYS A 20 10.51 2.65 12.29
CA LYS A 20 9.17 2.26 12.75
C LYS A 20 8.53 1.31 11.75
N GLY A 21 7.95 0.22 12.25
CA GLY A 21 7.17 -0.73 11.45
C GLY A 21 5.71 -0.29 11.34
N ALA A 22 5.22 -0.17 10.11
CA ALA A 22 3.81 0.01 9.78
C ALA A 22 3.23 -1.34 9.34
N LEU A 23 2.25 -1.83 10.11
CA LEU A 23 1.53 -3.06 9.79
C LEU A 23 0.27 -2.68 9.01
N LEU A 24 0.10 -3.25 7.82
CA LEU A 24 -1.10 -3.05 7.00
C LEU A 24 -1.89 -4.35 6.91
N THR A 25 -3.20 -4.23 7.13
CA THR A 25 -4.14 -5.35 6.97
C THR A 25 -4.62 -5.46 5.53
N HIS A 26 -5.21 -6.60 5.18
CA HIS A 26 -5.88 -6.77 3.88
C HIS A 26 -6.95 -5.69 3.64
N TYR A 27 -7.71 -5.33 4.68
CA TYR A 27 -8.72 -4.28 4.63
C TYR A 27 -8.12 -2.92 4.24
N ASN A 28 -7.00 -2.53 4.87
CA ASN A 28 -6.34 -1.26 4.57
C ASN A 28 -5.89 -1.19 3.09
N MET A 29 -5.32 -2.28 2.57
CA MET A 29 -4.81 -2.34 1.20
C MET A 29 -5.93 -2.26 0.16
N LEU A 30 -7.01 -3.03 0.35
CA LEU A 30 -8.17 -2.97 -0.55
C LEU A 30 -8.84 -1.60 -0.51
N LYS A 31 -8.93 -0.97 0.68
CA LYS A 31 -9.51 0.36 0.80
C LYS A 31 -8.66 1.42 0.11
N MET A 32 -7.33 1.31 0.18
CA MET A 32 -6.41 2.18 -0.55
C MET A 32 -6.64 2.08 -2.07
N GLY A 33 -6.72 0.85 -2.62
CA GLY A 33 -6.99 0.64 -4.04
C GLY A 33 -8.35 1.20 -4.50
N GLN A 34 -9.41 1.00 -3.70
CA GLN A 34 -10.72 1.58 -3.98
C GLN A 34 -10.70 3.11 -3.99
N ASN A 35 -10.02 3.73 -3.02
CA ASN A 35 -9.93 5.18 -2.93
C ASN A 35 -9.09 5.75 -4.09
N LEU A 36 -8.03 5.07 -4.50
CA LEU A 36 -7.23 5.45 -5.67
C LEU A 36 -8.09 5.45 -6.93
N MET A 37 -8.80 4.35 -7.20
CA MET A 37 -9.69 4.21 -8.36
C MET A 37 -10.83 5.25 -8.40
N ALA A 38 -11.22 5.81 -7.25
CA ALA A 38 -12.25 6.86 -7.18
C ALA A 38 -11.73 8.23 -7.63
N VAL A 39 -10.42 8.47 -7.52
CA VAL A 39 -9.77 9.74 -7.87
C VAL A 39 -9.09 9.65 -9.23
N ASP A 40 -8.43 8.52 -9.49
CA ASP A 40 -7.67 8.21 -10.70
C ASP A 40 -8.05 6.78 -11.17
N PRO A 41 -9.16 6.63 -11.91
CA PRO A 41 -9.63 5.33 -12.35
C PRO A 41 -8.69 4.74 -13.40
N SER A 42 -8.30 3.48 -13.21
CA SER A 42 -7.63 2.68 -14.23
C SER A 42 -8.65 1.91 -15.07
N PHE A 43 -8.42 1.88 -16.38
CA PHE A 43 -9.23 1.18 -17.36
C PHE A 43 -8.45 0.02 -18.00
N PRO A 44 -9.15 -0.99 -18.57
CA PRO A 44 -8.48 -2.14 -19.20
C PRO A 44 -7.54 -1.81 -20.37
N ALA A 45 -7.65 -0.60 -20.94
CA ALA A 45 -6.79 -0.16 -22.04
C ALA A 45 -5.55 0.62 -21.56
N ASP A 46 -5.42 0.88 -20.26
CA ASP A 46 -4.29 1.63 -19.71
C ASP A 46 -3.07 0.72 -19.51
N ASP A 47 -1.90 1.25 -19.85
CA ASP A 47 -0.62 0.64 -19.52
C ASP A 47 -0.08 1.24 -18.21
N PHE A 48 0.23 0.38 -17.24
CA PHE A 48 0.80 0.78 -15.96
C PHE A 48 2.29 0.45 -15.87
N VAL A 49 3.11 1.44 -15.49
CA VAL A 49 4.53 1.25 -15.19
C VAL A 49 4.81 1.59 -13.73
N SER A 50 5.29 0.62 -12.96
CA SER A 50 5.80 0.88 -11.62
C SER A 50 7.21 1.45 -11.73
N TYR A 51 7.39 2.70 -11.33
CA TYR A 51 8.71 3.33 -11.28
C TYR A 51 9.39 3.16 -9.90
N LEU A 52 8.60 2.97 -8.84
CA LEU A 52 9.11 2.80 -7.49
C LEU A 52 9.44 1.33 -7.21
N PRO A 53 10.50 1.05 -6.42
CA PRO A 53 10.80 -0.30 -5.97
C PRO A 53 9.69 -0.82 -5.05
N PHE A 54 9.45 -2.13 -5.05
CA PHE A 54 8.37 -2.81 -4.31
C PHE A 54 8.43 -2.71 -2.76
N ALA A 55 9.37 -1.92 -2.22
CA ALA A 55 9.51 -1.65 -0.80
C ALA A 55 9.08 -0.21 -0.42
N TRP A 56 8.44 0.51 -1.35
CA TRP A 56 7.87 1.84 -1.13
C TRP A 56 6.46 1.95 -1.73
#